data_AF-A0A1I5A3W7-F1
#
_entry.id   AF-A0A1I5A3W7-F1
#
_cell.length_a   1.000
_cell.length_b   1.000
_cell.length_c   1.000
_cell.angle_alpha   90.00
_cell.angle_beta   90.00
_cell.angle_gamma   90.00
#
_symmetry.space_group_name_H-M   'P 1'
#
loop_
_entity.id
_entity.type
_entity.pdbx_description
1 polymer ?
#
loop_
_entity_poly.entity_id
_entity_poly.type
_entity_poly.pdbx_seq_one_letter_code
_entity_poly.pdbx_strand_id
1 'polypeptide(L)' 'MNKNIAYGLIGFGYLLIGIFTWKYQFFVIKLDDIKAMLLGILFIVYGAFRVYRAIKSYKNDQKD' A
#
# COMPACT_ATOMS: atom_id res chain seq x y z
N MET A 1 7.79 10.60 -16.86
CA MET A 1 7.19 10.50 -15.51
C MET A 1 8.23 9.87 -14.59
N ASN A 2 8.67 10.58 -13.56
CA ASN A 2 9.72 10.09 -12.65
C ASN A 2 9.23 8.78 -11.99
N LYS A 3 9.87 7.64 -12.28
CA LYS A 3 9.41 6.30 -11.86
C LYS A 3 9.21 6.21 -10.34
N ASN A 4 9.98 7.00 -9.61
CA ASN A 4 9.97 7.08 -8.15
C ASN A 4 8.69 7.72 -7.59
N ILE A 5 8.11 8.71 -8.29
CA ILE A 5 6.83 9.33 -7.94
C ILE A 5 5.68 8.35 -8.18
N ALA A 6 5.75 7.55 -9.25
CA ALA A 6 4.74 6.54 -9.55
C ALA A 6 4.66 5.46 -8.47
N TYR A 7 5.80 4.97 -7.97
CA TYR A 7 5.80 3.98 -6.88
C TYR A 7 5.25 4.53 -5.56
N GLY A 8 5.51 5.80 -5.25
CA GLY A 8 4.94 6.48 -4.08
C GLY A 8 3.41 6.63 -4.17
N LEU A 9 2.90 7.09 -5.32
CA LEU A 9 1.46 7.22 -5.57
C LEU A 9 0.73 5.87 -5.51
N ILE A 10 1.34 4.82 -6.10
CA ILE A 10 0.78 3.46 -6.04
C ILE A 10 0.75 2.96 -4.58
N GLY A 11 1.81 3.19 -3.80
CA GLY A 11 1.86 2.84 -2.38
C GLY A 11 0.77 3.52 -1.55
N PHE A 12 0.49 4.80 -1.84
CA PHE A 12 -0.61 5.54 -1.21
C PHE A 12 -1.99 4.95 -1.59
N GLY A 13 -2.17 4.52 -2.83
CA GLY A 13 -3.38 3.81 -3.26
C GLY A 13 -3.62 2.51 -2.48
N TYR A 14 -2.58 1.72 -2.22
CA TYR A 14 -2.70 0.50 -1.41
C TYR A 14 -3.06 0.79 0.06
N LEU A 15 -2.55 1.89 0.63
CA LEU A 15 -2.93 2.32 1.98
C LEU A 15 -4.42 2.71 2.05
N LEU A 16 -4.90 3.48 1.06
CA LEU A 16 -6.31 3.86 0.98
C LEU A 16 -7.21 2.62 0.87
N ILE A 17 -6.84 1.67 0.00
CA ILE A 17 -7.56 0.41 -0.16
C ILE A 17 -7.58 -0.40 1.14
N GLY A 18 -6.47 -0.48 1.87
CA GLY A 18 -6.40 -1.18 3.15
C GLY A 18 -7.32 -0.58 4.21
N ILE A 19 -7.33 0.76 4.33
CA ILE A 19 -8.21 1.49 5.25
C ILE A 19 -9.68 1.30 4.85
N PHE A 20 -9.99 1.36 3.55
CA PHE A 20 -11.35 1.16 3.05
C PHE A 20 -11.84 -0.27 3.31
N THR A 21 -10.99 -1.26 3.06
CA THR A 21 -11.28 -2.68 3.30
C THR A 21 -11.59 -2.95 4.76
N TRP A 22 -10.82 -2.36 5.67
CA TRP A 22 -11.04 -2.51 7.10
C TRP A 22 -12.32 -1.79 7.55
N LYS A 23 -12.53 -0.54 7.13
CA LYS A 23 -13.68 0.27 7.60
C LYS A 23 -15.02 -0.21 7.06
N TYR A 24 -15.08 -0.66 5.82
CA TYR A 24 -16.32 -1.08 5.17
C TYR A 24 -16.50 -2.60 5.17
N GLN A 25 -15.52 -3.36 5.69
CA GLN A 25 -15.47 -4.82 5.60
C GLN A 25 -15.73 -5.34 4.18
N PHE A 26 -15.32 -4.54 3.20
CA PHE A 26 -15.69 -4.73 1.82
C PHE A 26 -14.51 -4.32 0.95
N PHE A 27 -14.13 -5.22 0.06
CA PHE A 27 -13.09 -4.96 -0.94
C PHE A 27 -13.67 -5.19 -2.33
N VAL A 28 -13.95 -6.45 -2.65
CA VAL A 28 -14.64 -6.91 -3.87
C VAL A 28 -15.82 -7.81 -3.50
N ILE A 29 -15.72 -8.46 -2.34
CA ILE A 29 -16.75 -9.27 -1.70
C ILE A 29 -16.92 -8.78 -0.27
N LYS A 30 -18.10 -9.03 0.33
CA LYS A 30 -18.28 -8.84 1.77
C LYS A 30 -17.32 -9.76 2.52
N LEU A 31 -16.55 -9.18 3.41
CA LEU A 31 -15.61 -9.88 4.26
C LEU A 31 -16.16 -9.97 5.67
N ASP A 32 -15.91 -11.12 6.28
CA ASP A 32 -16.13 -11.31 7.70
C ASP A 32 -15.12 -10.48 8.51
N ASP A 33 -15.44 -10.13 9.76
CA ASP A 33 -14.70 -9.15 10.56
C ASP A 33 -13.19 -9.45 10.63
N ILE A 34 -12.85 -10.71 10.89
CA ILE A 34 -11.48 -11.19 10.98
C ILE A 34 -10.77 -11.09 9.62
N LYS A 35 -11.47 -11.42 8.54
CA LYS A 35 -10.90 -11.39 7.18
C LYS A 35 -10.65 -9.97 6.72
N ALA A 36 -11.58 -9.05 7.02
CA ALA A 36 -11.44 -7.63 6.71
C ALA A 36 -10.26 -7.00 7.45
N MET A 37 -10.08 -7.34 8.74
CA MET A 37 -8.96 -6.88 9.53
C MET A 37 -7.62 -7.42 9.00
N LEU A 38 -7.53 -8.73 8.72
CA LEU A 38 -6.30 -9.34 8.18
C LEU A 38 -5.92 -8.76 6.82
N LEU A 39 -6.88 -8.61 5.90
CA LEU A 39 -6.63 -8.01 4.59
C LEU A 39 -6.28 -6.53 4.69
N GLY A 40 -6.97 -5.78 5.56
CA GLY A 40 -6.66 -4.38 5.83
C GLY A 40 -5.21 -4.19 6.30
N ILE A 41 -4.80 -4.95 7.31
CA ILE A 41 -3.42 -4.94 7.82
C ILE A 41 -2.44 -5.35 6.71
N LEU A 42 -2.74 -6.40 5.94
CA LEU A 42 -1.88 -6.86 4.84
C LEU A 42 -1.67 -5.76 3.80
N PHE A 43 -2.73 -5.06 3.38
CA PHE A 43 -2.65 -3.96 2.44
C PHE A 43 -1.89 -2.76 2.98
N ILE A 44 -2.06 -2.43 4.26
CA ILE A 44 -1.33 -1.35 4.93
C ILE A 44 0.17 -1.68 4.99
N VAL A 45 0.53 -2.88 5.41
CA VAL A 45 1.93 -3.34 5.51
C VAL A 45 2.58 -3.39 4.12
N TYR A 46 1.89 -3.95 3.12
CA TYR A 46 2.40 -4.02 1.75
C TYR A 46 2.53 -2.63 1.11
N GLY A 47 1.55 -1.75 1.34
CA GLY A 47 1.60 -0.35 0.92
C GLY A 47 2.82 0.39 1.50
N ALA A 48 3.05 0.23 2.81
CA ALA A 48 4.24 0.78 3.47
C ALA A 48 5.55 0.22 2.89
N PHE A 49 5.61 -1.09 2.63
CA PHE A 49 6.78 -1.73 2.02
C PHE A 49 7.07 -1.20 0.61
N ARG A 50 6.02 -0.97 -0.19
CA ARG A 50 6.12 -0.34 -1.53
C ARG A 50 6.69 1.06 -1.46
N VAL A 51 6.20 1.89 -0.53
CA VAL A 51 6.70 3.26 -0.31
C VAL A 51 8.17 3.22 0.15
N TYR A 52 8.50 2.36 1.10
CA TYR A 52 9.88 2.17 1.56
C TYR A 52 10.82 1.79 0.40
N ARG A 53 10.40 0.83 -0.45
CA ARG A 53 11.20 0.39 -1.59
C ARG A 53 11.40 1.51 -2.62
N ALA A 54 10.37 2.34 -2.85
CA ALA A 54 10.46 3.50 -3.73
C ALA A 54 11.49 4.52 -3.21
N ILE A 55 11.44 4.85 -1.91
CA ILE A 55 12.38 5.76 -1.25
C ILE A 55 13.80 5.19 -1.29
N LYS A 56 13.96 3.89 -1.03
CA LYS A 56 15.27 3.21 -1.08
C LYS A 56 15.85 3.22 -2.50
N SER A 57 15.04 2.94 -3.52
CA SER A 57 15.48 3.01 -4.93
C SER A 57 15.93 4.41 -5.30
N TYR A 58 15.17 5.45 -4.93
CA TYR A 58 15.54 6.84 -5.19
C TYR A 58 16.88 7.22 -4.53
N LYS A 59 17.13 6.72 -3.31
CA LYS A 59 18.36 7.01 -2.56
C LYS A 59 19.60 6.29 -3.11
N ASN A 60 19.43 5.16 -3.78
CA ASN A 60 20.52 4.45 -4.47
C ASN A 60 20.82 5.08 -5.85
N ASP A 61 19.80 5.50 -6.61
CA ASP A 61 19.96 6.19 -7.91
C ASP A 61 20.71 7.54 -7.81
N GLN A 62 20.85 8.10 -6.60
CA GLN A 62 21.56 9.35 -6.33
C GLN A 62 22.98 9.14 -5.78
N LYS A 63 23.39 7.88 -5.57
CA LYS A 63 24.71 7.53 -5.04
C LYS A 63 25.68 6.99 -6.10
N ASP A 64 25.18 6.72 -7.31
CA ASP A 64 25.96 6.44 -8.51
C ASP A 64 25.97 7.67 -9.42
#